data_AF-A0AAN9AR73-F1
#
_entry.id   AF-A0AAN9AR73-F1
#
_cell.length_a   1.000
_cell.length_b   1.000
_cell.length_c   1.000
_cell.angle_alpha   90.00
_cell.angle_beta   90.00
_cell.angle_gamma   90.00
#
_symmetry.space_group_name_H-M   'P 1'
#
loop_
_entity.id
_entity.type
_entity.pdbx_description
1 polymer ?
#
loop_
_entity_poly.entity_id
_entity_poly.type
_entity_poly.pdbx_seq_one_letter_code
_entity_poly.pdbx_strand_id
1 'polypeptide(L)'
;MVCCGGKLPLKGILTIVGGFIVHLTLGTQLTYGNTNPYLVSYIRNSSSPEDLKYIDGIWIQACMLMGQGVSMFLGGIMEVKLGPRIATLIGAWFLSAGVLLTYFTVKVSFITSVLTYGVMFGLGCGASYAIPVGAAMRWFPEHRGLVGGSIFMGFGLGSVIFNQIITVFINPDNLSPDFEGADGDTYFTQPEILDRVPTLFLILGGTYAAMQFVAFFLISDPPVEHTTDHLPGESYKVTVTVADMSNGDNKIWTTPESTTVSTATLTTKENGLTAPQENQEMSVDELKEETEEPEMDVKPLQMLRTRMFYLIWVLFLLGGLGGVFLASQYKSYGQTFIKDDRFFSIVGSCASALNAVSGMFWGWVADRYTFKMAVQMLYVIFASVAYTLSSAEETGRAFFLIWICLVYFCLSGIYAIMPPAIGRIYGNKYIGINYGLIYTSQILTSAASAFVGQLLIDQIGYHGLFYLIGGSITLGLLLAIMIYPKTPDGKAV
;
A
#
# COMPACT_ATOMS: atom_id res chain seq x y z
N MET A 1 19.71 10.64 6.26
CA MET A 1 19.35 12.05 5.98
C MET A 1 20.64 12.86 6.03
N VAL A 2 20.85 13.79 5.11
CA VAL A 2 22.09 14.54 4.80
C VAL A 2 23.00 13.85 3.78
N CYS A 3 22.90 14.27 2.51
CA CYS A 3 24.00 14.65 1.62
C CYS A 3 23.44 15.01 0.22
N CYS A 4 23.11 16.29 0.03
CA CYS A 4 23.22 17.11 -1.21
C CYS A 4 22.27 18.32 -1.08
N GLY A 5 22.82 19.53 -1.20
CA GLY A 5 22.21 20.81 -0.84
C GLY A 5 21.09 21.34 -1.75
N GLY A 6 20.21 20.48 -2.26
CA GLY A 6 18.96 20.89 -2.90
C GLY A 6 17.85 21.06 -1.85
N LYS A 7 17.17 22.21 -1.80
CA LYS A 7 15.95 22.35 -0.99
C LYS A 7 14.92 21.34 -1.49
N LEU A 8 14.44 20.45 -0.61
CA LEU A 8 13.35 19.53 -0.94
C LEU A 8 12.14 20.32 -1.50
N PRO A 9 11.52 19.87 -2.60
CA PRO A 9 10.40 20.59 -3.18
C PRO A 9 9.21 20.60 -2.20
N LEU A 10 8.80 21.80 -1.77
CA LEU A 10 7.70 21.97 -0.81
C LEU A 10 6.42 21.28 -1.29
N LYS A 11 6.09 21.41 -2.58
CA LYS A 11 4.93 20.75 -3.19
C LYS A 11 5.02 19.22 -3.09
N GLY A 12 6.20 18.63 -3.23
CA GLY A 12 6.41 17.20 -3.03
C GLY A 12 6.17 16.77 -1.58
N ILE A 13 6.66 17.53 -0.60
CA ILE A 13 6.40 17.27 0.83
C ILE A 13 4.90 17.38 1.13
N LEU A 14 4.22 18.40 0.62
CA LEU A 14 2.77 18.56 0.77
C LEU A 14 2.01 17.39 0.14
N THR A 15 2.45 16.88 -1.01
CA THR A 15 1.86 15.67 -1.63
C THR A 15 1.99 14.45 -0.73
N ILE A 16 3.13 14.26 -0.04
CA ILE A 16 3.31 13.17 0.95
C ILE A 16 2.31 13.34 2.10
N VAL A 17 2.18 14.54 2.65
CA VAL A 17 1.23 14.82 3.75
C VAL A 17 -0.22 14.58 3.29
N GLY A 18 -0.58 15.04 2.10
CA GLY A 18 -1.91 14.80 1.51
C GLY A 18 -2.18 13.30 1.32
N GLY A 19 -1.21 12.57 0.76
CA GLY A 19 -1.31 11.12 0.60
C GLY A 19 -1.46 10.38 1.93
N PHE A 20 -0.71 10.80 2.95
CA PHE A 20 -0.81 10.28 4.32
C PHE A 20 -2.19 10.50 4.92
N ILE A 21 -2.78 11.70 4.78
CA ILE A 21 -4.13 12.01 5.29
C ILE A 21 -5.19 11.15 4.61
N VAL A 22 -5.11 10.96 3.28
CA VAL A 22 -6.02 10.07 2.55
C VAL A 22 -5.89 8.65 3.11
N HIS A 23 -4.66 8.13 3.22
CA HIS A 23 -4.42 6.79 3.76
C HIS A 23 -4.85 6.64 5.21
N LEU A 24 -4.82 7.71 6.02
CA LEU A 24 -5.38 7.72 7.36
C LEU A 24 -6.87 7.36 7.36
N THR A 25 -7.63 7.86 6.37
CA THR A 25 -9.04 7.49 6.20
C THR A 25 -9.23 6.12 5.57
N LEU A 26 -8.37 5.72 4.61
CA LEU A 26 -8.45 4.38 3.99
C LEU A 26 -8.13 3.27 5.00
N GLY A 27 -7.26 3.55 5.96
CA GLY A 27 -6.83 2.66 7.03
C GLY A 27 -7.94 2.17 7.96
N THR A 28 -9.10 2.81 7.93
CA THR A 28 -10.28 2.37 8.70
C THR A 28 -10.81 1.02 8.22
N GLN A 29 -10.38 0.57 7.04
CA GLN A 29 -10.59 -0.80 6.58
C GLN A 29 -10.10 -1.86 7.59
N LEU A 30 -9.02 -1.57 8.33
CA LEU A 30 -8.49 -2.47 9.36
C LEU A 30 -9.27 -2.39 10.68
N THR A 31 -10.12 -1.38 10.89
CA THR A 31 -10.94 -1.28 12.11
C THR A 31 -12.21 -2.11 12.05
N TYR A 32 -12.53 -2.70 10.89
CA TYR A 32 -13.72 -3.53 10.71
C TYR A 32 -13.83 -4.64 11.76
N GLY A 33 -12.71 -5.28 12.13
CA GLY A 33 -12.69 -6.31 13.18
C GLY A 33 -13.19 -5.81 14.55
N ASN A 34 -12.99 -4.53 14.88
CA ASN A 34 -13.55 -3.91 16.09
C ASN A 34 -15.02 -3.48 15.89
N THR A 35 -15.39 -3.01 14.70
CA THR A 35 -16.77 -2.60 14.41
C THR A 35 -17.72 -3.78 14.26
N ASN A 36 -17.23 -4.94 13.83
CA ASN A 36 -18.04 -6.13 13.49
C ASN A 36 -18.96 -6.60 14.63
N PRO A 37 -18.49 -6.75 15.89
CA PRO A 37 -19.35 -7.20 16.98
C PRO A 37 -20.53 -6.26 17.24
N TYR A 38 -20.31 -4.95 17.19
CA TYR A 38 -21.35 -3.94 17.40
C TYR A 38 -22.32 -3.88 16.21
N LEU A 39 -21.79 -3.94 14.99
CA LEU A 39 -22.57 -3.91 13.75
C LEU A 39 -23.52 -5.10 13.65
N VAL A 40 -23.00 -6.31 13.83
CA VAL A 40 -23.78 -7.55 13.75
C VAL A 40 -24.82 -7.60 14.88
N SER A 41 -24.43 -7.26 16.12
CA SER A 41 -25.35 -7.21 17.25
C SER A 41 -26.50 -6.23 17.03
N TYR A 42 -26.21 -5.05 16.48
CA TYR A 42 -27.24 -4.07 16.13
C TYR A 42 -28.24 -4.62 15.10
N ILE A 43 -27.73 -5.15 13.98
CA ILE A 43 -28.57 -5.62 12.87
C ILE A 43 -29.42 -6.82 13.30
N ARG A 44 -28.87 -7.71 14.14
CA ARG A 44 -29.58 -8.84 14.74
C ARG A 44 -30.74 -8.39 15.62
N ASN A 45 -30.55 -7.32 16.40
CA ASN A 45 -31.59 -6.79 17.28
C ASN A 45 -32.63 -5.92 16.53
N SER A 46 -32.24 -5.27 15.43
CA SER A 46 -33.10 -4.27 14.77
C SER A 46 -33.88 -4.78 13.55
N SER A 47 -33.28 -5.64 12.70
CA SER A 47 -33.78 -5.77 11.31
C SER A 47 -33.59 -7.15 10.64
N SER A 48 -32.65 -8.00 11.07
CA SER A 48 -32.36 -9.31 10.45
C SER A 48 -32.75 -10.47 11.39
N PRO A 49 -32.81 -11.73 10.91
CA PRO A 49 -33.26 -12.85 11.74
C PRO A 49 -32.25 -13.13 12.87
N GLU A 50 -32.70 -13.80 13.92
CA GLU A 50 -31.88 -14.24 15.06
C GLU A 50 -30.78 -15.27 14.67
N ASP A 51 -30.59 -15.54 13.38
CA ASP A 51 -29.59 -16.47 12.85
C ASP A 51 -28.31 -15.77 12.38
N LEU A 52 -28.26 -14.43 12.28
CA LEU A 52 -27.07 -13.70 11.85
C LEU A 52 -25.92 -13.86 12.86
N LYS A 53 -24.76 -14.30 12.37
CA LYS A 53 -23.57 -14.61 13.18
C LYS A 53 -22.42 -13.64 12.96
N TYR A 54 -21.46 -13.59 13.89
CA TYR A 54 -20.25 -12.79 13.70
C TYR A 54 -19.40 -13.24 12.50
N ILE A 55 -19.40 -14.55 12.21
CA ILE A 55 -18.71 -15.11 11.04
C ILE A 55 -19.29 -14.61 9.72
N ASP A 56 -20.58 -14.25 9.66
CA ASP A 56 -21.20 -13.69 8.45
C ASP A 56 -20.67 -12.30 8.14
N GLY A 57 -20.27 -11.55 9.17
CA GLY A 57 -19.62 -10.26 9.06
C GLY A 57 -18.33 -10.26 8.22
N ILE A 58 -17.67 -11.40 8.06
CA ILE A 58 -16.49 -11.54 7.18
C ILE A 58 -16.82 -11.15 5.74
N TRP A 59 -18.07 -11.33 5.30
CA TRP A 59 -18.49 -10.97 3.95
C TRP A 59 -18.43 -9.46 3.69
N ILE A 60 -18.67 -8.61 4.70
CA ILE A 60 -18.49 -7.16 4.53
C ILE A 60 -17.02 -6.86 4.22
N GLN A 61 -16.10 -7.38 5.04
CA GLN A 61 -14.66 -7.14 4.83
C GLN A 61 -14.13 -7.76 3.54
N ALA A 62 -14.61 -8.95 3.17
CA ALA A 62 -14.29 -9.58 1.89
C ALA A 62 -14.76 -8.71 0.72
N CYS A 63 -15.99 -8.19 0.76
CA CYS A 63 -16.51 -7.27 -0.25
C CYS A 63 -15.73 -5.94 -0.29
N MET A 64 -15.24 -5.42 0.84
CA MET A 64 -14.34 -4.24 0.88
C MET A 64 -13.07 -4.50 0.06
N LEU A 65 -12.38 -5.61 0.34
CA LEU A 65 -11.12 -5.94 -0.34
C LEU A 65 -11.34 -6.29 -1.81
N MET A 66 -12.42 -6.99 -2.15
CA MET A 66 -12.78 -7.27 -3.54
C MET A 66 -13.09 -5.98 -4.31
N GLY A 67 -13.88 -5.08 -3.71
CA GLY A 67 -14.17 -3.76 -4.29
C GLY A 67 -12.90 -2.93 -4.48
N GLN A 68 -11.97 -2.98 -3.51
CA GLN A 68 -10.65 -2.34 -3.62
C GLN A 68 -9.85 -2.91 -4.80
N GLY A 69 -9.82 -4.24 -4.93
CA GLY A 69 -9.24 -4.97 -6.06
C GLY A 69 -9.69 -4.47 -7.42
N VAL A 70 -11.01 -4.37 -7.61
CA VAL A 70 -11.62 -3.98 -8.90
C VAL A 70 -11.37 -2.50 -9.20
N SER A 71 -11.55 -1.63 -8.21
CA SER A 71 -11.53 -0.18 -8.42
C SER A 71 -10.13 0.41 -8.54
N MET A 72 -9.10 -0.26 -8.03
CA MET A 72 -7.74 0.29 -8.06
C MET A 72 -7.17 0.45 -9.47
N PHE A 73 -7.51 -0.48 -10.36
CA PHE A 73 -7.25 -0.33 -11.78
C PHE A 73 -7.99 0.88 -12.38
N LEU A 74 -9.27 1.06 -12.02
CA LEU A 74 -10.07 2.21 -12.47
C LEU A 74 -9.52 3.54 -11.95
N GLY A 75 -9.02 3.57 -10.71
CA GLY A 75 -8.37 4.73 -10.10
C GLY A 75 -7.15 5.20 -10.89
N GLY A 76 -6.30 4.26 -11.33
CA GLY A 76 -5.16 4.60 -12.20
C GLY A 76 -5.60 5.20 -13.55
N ILE A 77 -6.70 4.71 -14.15
CA ILE A 77 -7.25 5.29 -15.39
C ILE A 77 -7.79 6.70 -15.13
N MET A 78 -8.45 6.90 -14.00
CA MET A 78 -8.96 8.21 -13.58
C MET A 78 -7.81 9.21 -13.37
N GLU A 79 -6.71 8.78 -12.75
CA GLU A 79 -5.51 9.61 -12.54
C GLU A 79 -4.98 10.16 -13.86
N VAL A 80 -4.80 9.30 -14.87
CA VAL A 80 -4.26 9.72 -16.17
C VAL A 80 -5.18 10.75 -16.86
N LYS A 81 -6.50 10.66 -16.68
CA LYS A 81 -7.48 11.54 -17.34
C LYS A 81 -7.78 12.84 -16.59
N LEU A 82 -7.82 12.79 -15.26
CA LEU A 82 -8.31 13.88 -14.41
C LEU A 82 -7.21 14.50 -13.56
N GLY A 83 -6.01 13.93 -13.58
CA GLY A 83 -4.92 14.25 -12.67
C GLY A 83 -5.13 13.66 -11.26
N PRO A 84 -4.07 13.63 -10.43
CA PRO A 84 -4.08 12.93 -9.15
C PRO A 84 -4.99 13.57 -8.11
N ARG A 85 -5.15 14.91 -8.13
CA ARG A 85 -5.99 15.65 -7.18
C ARG A 85 -7.46 15.23 -7.27
N ILE A 86 -8.03 15.40 -8.45
CA ILE A 86 -9.46 15.16 -8.69
C ILE A 86 -9.75 13.67 -8.62
N ALA A 87 -8.88 12.82 -9.19
CA ALA A 87 -9.07 11.38 -9.16
C ALA A 87 -9.02 10.82 -7.72
N THR A 88 -8.09 11.29 -6.89
CA THR A 88 -8.04 10.89 -5.46
C THR A 88 -9.30 11.34 -4.72
N LEU A 89 -9.77 12.56 -4.95
CA LEU A 89 -10.97 13.09 -4.29
C LEU A 89 -12.22 12.28 -4.65
N ILE A 90 -12.42 11.96 -5.94
CA ILE A 90 -13.58 11.18 -6.39
C ILE A 90 -13.62 9.81 -5.69
N GLY A 91 -12.49 9.09 -5.69
CA GLY A 91 -12.42 7.79 -5.01
C GLY A 91 -12.63 7.89 -3.51
N ALA A 92 -11.96 8.85 -2.85
CA ALA A 92 -12.01 9.01 -1.41
C ALA A 92 -13.42 9.44 -0.93
N TRP A 93 -14.08 10.35 -1.64
CA TRP A 93 -15.46 10.74 -1.34
C TRP A 93 -16.48 9.66 -1.68
N PHE A 94 -16.21 8.78 -2.66
CA PHE A 94 -17.05 7.61 -2.89
C PHE A 94 -17.01 6.64 -1.70
N LEU A 95 -15.83 6.46 -1.09
CA LEU A 95 -15.69 5.72 0.17
C LEU A 95 -16.47 6.41 1.30
N SER A 96 -16.27 7.70 1.50
CA SER A 96 -16.94 8.46 2.57
C SER A 96 -18.45 8.47 2.42
N ALA A 97 -18.95 8.58 1.18
CA ALA A 97 -20.37 8.44 0.86
C ALA A 97 -20.89 7.04 1.19
N GLY A 98 -20.11 5.99 0.89
CA GLY A 98 -20.44 4.61 1.29
C GLY A 98 -20.62 4.48 2.81
N VAL A 99 -19.68 5.01 3.60
CA VAL A 99 -19.76 5.02 5.08
C VAL A 99 -20.95 5.84 5.57
N LEU A 100 -21.18 7.04 5.03
CA LEU A 100 -22.34 7.86 5.40
C LEU A 100 -23.66 7.16 5.08
N LEU A 101 -23.74 6.47 3.94
CA LEU A 101 -24.94 5.74 3.54
C LEU A 101 -25.21 4.53 4.44
N THR A 102 -24.15 3.97 5.06
CA THR A 102 -24.28 2.90 6.06
C THR A 102 -25.15 3.30 7.25
N TYR A 103 -25.21 4.59 7.63
CA TYR A 103 -26.13 5.08 8.66
C TYR A 103 -27.59 4.69 8.38
N PHE A 104 -28.00 4.68 7.11
CA PHE A 104 -29.35 4.30 6.71
C PHE A 104 -29.46 2.79 6.49
N THR A 105 -28.49 2.17 5.81
CA THR A 105 -28.59 0.75 5.43
C THR A 105 -28.44 -0.22 6.59
N VAL A 106 -27.72 0.18 7.64
CA VAL A 106 -27.59 -0.62 8.87
C VAL A 106 -28.94 -0.84 9.56
N LYS A 107 -29.89 0.07 9.37
CA LYS A 107 -31.25 -0.03 9.93
C LYS A 107 -32.19 -0.90 9.08
N VAL A 108 -31.79 -1.23 7.86
CA VAL A 108 -32.64 -1.95 6.89
C VAL A 108 -32.28 -3.43 6.88
N SER A 109 -31.03 -3.78 6.57
CA SER A 109 -30.61 -5.18 6.45
C SER A 109 -29.08 -5.32 6.46
N PHE A 110 -28.62 -6.52 6.82
CA PHE A 110 -27.23 -6.94 6.64
C PHE A 110 -26.77 -6.82 5.18
N ILE A 111 -27.56 -7.30 4.22
CA ILE A 111 -27.18 -7.28 2.79
C ILE A 111 -27.00 -5.85 2.29
N THR A 112 -27.89 -4.93 2.69
CA THR A 112 -27.75 -3.52 2.32
C THR A 112 -26.53 -2.86 2.94
N SER A 113 -26.10 -3.33 4.12
CA SER A 113 -24.86 -2.88 4.77
C SER A 113 -23.62 -3.43 4.09
N VAL A 114 -23.68 -4.66 3.56
CA VAL A 114 -22.62 -5.22 2.68
C VAL A 114 -22.47 -4.39 1.41
N LEU A 115 -23.56 -3.90 0.82
CA LEU A 115 -23.48 -3.06 -0.38
C LEU A 115 -22.80 -1.70 -0.11
N THR A 116 -23.09 -1.05 1.01
CA THR A 116 -22.53 0.28 1.33
C THR A 116 -21.16 0.17 1.98
N TYR A 117 -21.08 -0.49 3.14
CA TYR A 117 -19.85 -0.58 3.93
C TYR A 117 -18.86 -1.61 3.38
N GLY A 118 -19.35 -2.60 2.63
CA GLY A 118 -18.52 -3.54 1.89
C GLY A 118 -18.11 -2.98 0.53
N VAL A 119 -19.04 -3.04 -0.43
CA VAL A 119 -18.75 -2.78 -1.85
C VAL A 119 -18.41 -1.32 -2.13
N MET A 120 -19.25 -0.35 -1.72
CA MET A 120 -18.97 1.07 -2.02
C MET A 120 -17.71 1.57 -1.31
N PHE A 121 -17.53 1.21 -0.03
CA PHE A 121 -16.29 1.50 0.70
C PHE A 121 -15.08 0.95 -0.06
N GLY A 122 -15.12 -0.34 -0.44
CA GLY A 122 -14.04 -1.00 -1.15
C GLY A 122 -13.70 -0.33 -2.47
N LEU A 123 -14.73 -0.03 -3.28
CA LEU A 123 -14.58 0.66 -4.56
C LEU A 123 -13.97 2.06 -4.41
N GLY A 124 -14.36 2.80 -3.36
CA GLY A 124 -13.76 4.12 -3.10
C GLY A 124 -12.31 4.01 -2.60
N CYS A 125 -12.03 3.01 -1.76
CA CYS A 125 -10.69 2.73 -1.26
C CYS A 125 -9.74 2.46 -2.42
N GLY A 126 -10.07 1.50 -3.30
CA GLY A 126 -9.16 1.14 -4.40
C GLY A 126 -8.98 2.28 -5.39
N ALA A 127 -10.06 2.99 -5.75
CA ALA A 127 -9.98 4.12 -6.67
C ALA A 127 -9.05 5.26 -6.20
N SER A 128 -8.83 5.40 -4.89
CA SER A 128 -7.98 6.46 -4.32
C SER A 128 -6.64 5.97 -3.78
N TYR A 129 -6.44 4.67 -3.57
CA TYR A 129 -5.26 4.10 -2.91
C TYR A 129 -3.94 4.36 -3.64
N ALA A 130 -3.86 4.02 -4.94
CA ALA A 130 -2.59 4.06 -5.67
C ALA A 130 -2.14 5.48 -6.08
N ILE A 131 -3.09 6.39 -6.25
CA ILE A 131 -2.91 7.69 -6.89
C ILE A 131 -1.95 8.61 -6.11
N PRO A 132 -2.18 8.92 -4.81
CA PRO A 132 -1.31 9.83 -4.08
C PRO A 132 0.08 9.23 -3.85
N VAL A 133 0.18 7.90 -3.77
CA VAL A 133 1.47 7.19 -3.66
C VAL A 133 2.28 7.39 -4.95
N GLY A 134 1.65 7.16 -6.11
CA GLY A 134 2.28 7.40 -7.42
C GLY A 134 2.72 8.86 -7.60
N ALA A 135 1.84 9.81 -7.29
CA ALA A 135 2.15 11.24 -7.37
C ALA A 135 3.35 11.62 -6.48
N ALA A 136 3.40 11.11 -5.24
CA ALA A 136 4.52 11.38 -4.33
C ALA A 136 5.83 10.73 -4.79
N MET A 137 5.79 9.52 -5.35
CA MET A 137 6.98 8.85 -5.90
C MET A 137 7.57 9.60 -7.09
N ARG A 138 6.74 10.26 -7.91
CA ARG A 138 7.23 11.12 -9.02
C ARG A 138 8.01 12.34 -8.53
N TRP A 139 7.70 12.86 -7.33
CA TRP A 139 8.47 13.95 -6.72
C TRP A 139 9.84 13.52 -6.18
N PHE A 140 9.99 12.25 -5.81
CA PHE A 140 11.18 11.72 -5.13
C PHE A 140 11.62 10.39 -5.76
N PRO A 141 12.13 10.40 -7.00
CA PRO A 141 12.44 9.19 -7.76
C PRO A 141 13.56 8.33 -7.15
N GLU A 142 14.44 8.91 -6.32
CA GLU A 142 15.55 8.22 -5.65
C GLU A 142 15.14 7.51 -4.35
N HIS A 143 14.00 7.86 -3.75
CA HIS A 143 13.57 7.39 -2.42
C HIS A 143 12.11 6.90 -2.45
N ARG A 144 11.77 6.16 -3.52
CA ARG A 144 10.39 5.73 -3.79
C ARG A 144 9.82 4.87 -2.67
N GLY A 145 10.60 3.93 -2.14
CA GLY A 145 10.19 3.03 -1.06
C GLY A 145 9.91 3.79 0.23
N LEU A 146 10.80 4.70 0.64
CA LEU A 146 10.62 5.55 1.83
C LEU A 146 9.40 6.48 1.70
N VAL A 147 9.19 7.08 0.53
CA VAL A 147 8.04 7.97 0.28
C VAL A 147 6.73 7.19 0.28
N GLY A 148 6.67 6.05 -0.43
CA GLY A 148 5.52 5.16 -0.41
C GLY A 148 5.23 4.63 0.99
N GLY A 149 6.26 4.17 1.70
CA GLY A 149 6.15 3.70 3.08
C GLY A 149 5.66 4.76 4.05
N SER A 150 6.08 6.02 3.88
CA SER A 150 5.60 7.15 4.70
C SER A 150 4.10 7.39 4.49
N ILE A 151 3.58 7.24 3.27
CA ILE A 151 2.15 7.36 2.98
C ILE A 151 1.38 6.16 3.54
N PHE A 152 1.89 4.93 3.35
CA PHE A 152 1.25 3.71 3.88
C PHE A 152 1.22 3.65 5.41
N MET A 153 2.14 4.34 6.09
CA MET A 153 2.06 4.53 7.55
C MET A 153 0.72 5.17 7.95
N GLY A 154 0.15 6.04 7.12
CA GLY A 154 -1.18 6.60 7.33
C GLY A 154 -2.25 5.50 7.42
N PHE A 155 -2.17 4.46 6.60
CA PHE A 155 -3.12 3.34 6.61
C PHE A 155 -3.10 2.60 7.96
N GLY A 156 -1.91 2.29 8.48
CA GLY A 156 -1.78 1.66 9.80
C GLY A 156 -2.21 2.58 10.95
N LEU A 157 -1.75 3.84 10.96
CA LEU A 157 -2.08 4.81 12.01
C LEU A 157 -3.58 5.16 12.03
N GLY A 158 -4.22 5.18 10.87
CA GLY A 158 -5.66 5.40 10.75
C GLY A 158 -6.42 4.35 11.53
N SER A 159 -6.01 3.08 11.38
CA SER A 159 -6.62 2.00 12.15
C SER A 159 -6.47 2.20 13.67
N VAL A 160 -5.30 2.63 14.15
CA VAL A 160 -5.10 2.88 15.59
C VAL A 160 -6.00 4.00 16.09
N ILE A 161 -6.01 5.14 15.41
CA ILE A 161 -6.77 6.33 15.81
C ILE A 161 -8.27 6.04 15.79
N PHE A 162 -8.78 5.55 14.67
CA PHE A 162 -10.22 5.34 14.51
C PHE A 162 -10.74 4.17 15.35
N ASN A 163 -9.93 3.14 15.61
CA ASN A 163 -10.31 2.06 16.51
C ASN A 163 -10.58 2.58 17.94
N GLN A 164 -9.76 3.50 18.46
CA GLN A 164 -10.01 4.12 19.76
C GLN A 164 -11.28 4.99 19.74
N ILE A 165 -11.48 5.77 18.68
CA ILE A 165 -12.69 6.60 18.52
C ILE A 165 -13.95 5.71 18.52
N ILE A 166 -13.94 4.61 17.77
CA ILE A 166 -15.06 3.66 17.67
C ILE A 166 -15.39 3.08 19.05
N THR A 167 -14.39 2.58 19.77
CA THR A 167 -14.58 1.93 21.07
C THR A 167 -15.10 2.92 22.12
N VAL A 168 -14.47 4.08 22.25
CA VAL A 168 -14.89 5.10 23.25
C VAL A 168 -16.27 5.65 22.93
N PHE A 169 -16.61 5.82 21.64
CA PHE A 169 -17.92 6.33 21.25
C PHE A 169 -19.03 5.31 21.50
N ILE A 170 -18.85 4.06 21.07
CA ILE A 170 -19.88 3.02 21.18
C ILE A 170 -20.00 2.49 22.62
N ASN A 171 -18.88 2.12 23.24
CA ASN A 171 -18.85 1.39 24.52
C ASN A 171 -17.86 2.05 25.51
N PRO A 172 -18.15 3.27 26.00
CA PRO A 172 -17.26 4.01 26.89
C PRO A 172 -17.03 3.29 28.22
N ASP A 173 -18.04 2.59 28.73
CA ASP A 173 -18.01 1.89 30.01
C ASP A 173 -17.46 0.46 29.88
N ASN A 174 -17.07 0.05 28.67
CA ASN A 174 -16.52 -1.27 28.35
C ASN A 174 -17.41 -2.40 28.89
N LEU A 175 -18.72 -2.30 28.65
CA LEU A 175 -19.70 -3.33 28.99
C LEU A 175 -19.43 -4.60 28.17
N SER A 176 -19.69 -5.75 28.77
CA SER A 176 -19.61 -7.05 28.11
C SER A 176 -20.92 -7.36 27.36
N PRO A 177 -20.87 -8.19 26.30
CA PRO A 177 -22.07 -8.75 25.69
C PRO A 177 -22.94 -9.47 26.73
N ASP A 178 -24.25 -9.37 26.59
CA ASP A 178 -25.24 -9.82 27.58
C ASP A 178 -26.15 -10.95 27.09
N PHE A 179 -26.06 -11.32 25.81
CA PHE A 179 -26.85 -12.39 25.21
C PHE A 179 -25.95 -13.48 24.62
N GLU A 180 -26.18 -14.74 24.97
CA GLU A 180 -25.50 -15.89 24.37
C GLU A 180 -26.38 -16.48 23.26
N GLY A 181 -25.89 -16.47 22.03
CA GLY A 181 -26.59 -17.01 20.87
C GLY A 181 -26.55 -18.54 20.83
N ALA A 182 -27.43 -19.14 20.03
CA ALA A 182 -27.49 -20.59 19.84
C ALA A 182 -26.22 -21.19 19.19
N ASP A 183 -25.37 -20.35 18.64
CA ASP A 183 -24.06 -20.63 18.06
C ASP A 183 -22.91 -20.60 19.09
N GLY A 184 -23.18 -20.19 20.33
CA GLY A 184 -22.17 -20.05 21.39
C GLY A 184 -21.41 -18.72 21.36
N ASP A 185 -21.72 -17.84 20.41
CA ASP A 185 -21.20 -16.47 20.37
C ASP A 185 -22.01 -15.56 21.30
N THR A 186 -21.36 -14.52 21.84
CA THR A 186 -22.02 -13.56 22.75
C THR A 186 -22.25 -12.20 22.07
N TYR A 187 -23.49 -11.71 22.13
CA TYR A 187 -24.01 -10.52 21.43
C TYR A 187 -24.43 -9.42 22.39
N PHE A 188 -24.39 -8.18 21.91
CA PHE A 188 -24.86 -7.01 22.65
C PHE A 188 -26.35 -6.76 22.38
N THR A 189 -27.18 -6.68 23.42
CA THR A 189 -28.60 -6.28 23.32
C THR A 189 -28.89 -4.95 24.04
N GLN A 190 -27.91 -4.42 24.75
CA GLN A 190 -27.98 -3.17 25.51
C GLN A 190 -28.25 -1.96 24.59
N PRO A 191 -29.36 -1.21 24.82
CA PRO A 191 -29.69 -0.03 24.00
C PRO A 191 -28.59 1.06 24.03
N GLU A 192 -27.90 1.21 25.16
CA GLU A 192 -26.83 2.21 25.35
C GLU A 192 -25.67 2.08 24.36
N ILE A 193 -25.42 0.85 23.89
CA ILE A 193 -24.42 0.51 22.87
C ILE A 193 -25.04 0.57 21.47
N LEU A 194 -26.17 -0.13 21.30
CA LEU A 194 -26.76 -0.35 19.98
C LEU A 194 -27.25 0.95 19.33
N ASP A 195 -27.84 1.88 20.09
CA ASP A 195 -28.35 3.14 19.55
C ASP A 195 -27.25 4.06 19.01
N ARG A 196 -25.99 3.84 19.43
CA ARG A 196 -24.83 4.60 18.95
C ARG A 196 -24.28 4.09 17.62
N VAL A 197 -24.56 2.84 17.26
CA VAL A 197 -23.97 2.17 16.08
C VAL A 197 -24.27 2.92 14.77
N PRO A 198 -25.52 3.33 14.46
CA PRO A 198 -25.77 4.08 13.23
C PRO A 198 -25.04 5.43 13.24
N THR A 199 -25.14 6.17 14.34
CA THR A 199 -24.55 7.52 14.47
C THR A 199 -23.03 7.50 14.32
N LEU A 200 -22.37 6.41 14.72
CA LEU A 200 -20.95 6.21 14.47
C LEU A 200 -20.61 6.36 12.97
N PHE A 201 -21.36 5.70 12.08
CA PHE A 201 -21.11 5.77 10.64
C PHE A 201 -21.27 7.19 10.08
N LEU A 202 -22.20 7.97 10.63
CA LEU A 202 -22.38 9.38 10.26
C LEU A 202 -21.14 10.21 10.65
N ILE A 203 -20.64 10.02 11.87
CA ILE A 203 -19.45 10.73 12.39
C ILE A 203 -18.21 10.33 11.57
N LEU A 204 -17.98 9.03 11.41
CA LEU A 204 -16.84 8.51 10.65
C LEU A 204 -16.86 9.04 9.20
N GLY A 205 -17.97 8.86 8.48
CA GLY A 205 -18.07 9.31 7.10
C GLY A 205 -17.89 10.83 6.93
N GLY A 206 -18.42 11.63 7.87
CA GLY A 206 -18.23 13.08 7.87
C GLY A 206 -16.78 13.49 8.14
N THR A 207 -16.13 12.85 9.12
CA THR A 207 -14.70 13.10 9.42
C THR A 207 -13.79 12.70 8.26
N TYR A 208 -14.06 11.56 7.61
CA TYR A 208 -13.29 11.10 6.45
C TYR A 208 -13.41 12.10 5.29
N ALA A 209 -14.63 12.53 4.95
CA ALA A 209 -14.86 13.49 3.87
C ALA A 209 -14.13 14.82 4.11
N ALA A 210 -14.14 15.32 5.35
CA ALA A 210 -13.45 16.56 5.73
C ALA A 210 -11.93 16.42 5.60
N MET A 211 -11.35 15.33 6.11
CA MET A 211 -9.91 15.06 6.00
C MET A 211 -9.46 14.91 4.55
N GLN A 212 -10.24 14.19 3.74
CA GLN A 212 -9.97 13.99 2.32
C GLN A 212 -10.06 15.31 1.53
N PHE A 213 -10.96 16.21 1.92
CA PHE A 213 -11.06 17.53 1.33
C PHE A 213 -9.84 18.40 1.63
N VAL A 214 -9.26 18.29 2.84
CA VAL A 214 -7.97 18.93 3.15
C VAL A 214 -6.85 18.34 2.27
N ALA A 215 -6.79 17.02 2.13
CA ALA A 215 -5.77 16.35 1.33
C ALA A 215 -5.81 16.75 -0.16
N PHE A 216 -6.98 17.04 -0.71
CA PHE A 216 -7.16 17.50 -2.09
C PHE A 216 -6.32 18.75 -2.41
N PHE A 217 -6.21 19.70 -1.48
CA PHE A 217 -5.41 20.91 -1.67
C PHE A 217 -3.89 20.67 -1.55
N LEU A 218 -3.49 19.56 -0.93
CA LEU A 218 -2.09 19.24 -0.67
C LEU A 218 -1.45 18.41 -1.79
N ILE A 219 -2.19 17.47 -2.38
CA ILE A 219 -1.69 16.59 -3.44
C ILE A 219 -1.34 17.43 -4.68
N SER A 220 -0.25 17.15 -5.36
CA SER A 220 0.16 17.81 -6.60
C SER A 220 1.08 16.93 -7.43
N ASP A 221 1.02 17.03 -8.75
CA ASP A 221 2.04 16.47 -9.62
C ASP A 221 3.26 17.39 -9.71
N PRO A 222 4.47 16.83 -9.94
CA PRO A 222 5.60 17.63 -10.34
C PRO A 222 5.30 18.37 -11.65
N PRO A 223 5.80 19.60 -11.84
CA PRO A 223 5.71 20.25 -13.14
C PRO A 223 6.35 19.33 -14.17
N VAL A 224 5.63 19.03 -15.24
CA VAL A 224 6.22 18.37 -16.41
C VAL A 224 7.31 19.31 -16.88
N GLU A 225 8.57 18.94 -16.75
CA GLU A 225 9.61 19.56 -17.55
C GLU A 225 9.17 19.30 -18.99
N HIS A 226 8.70 20.35 -19.67
CA HIS A 226 8.83 20.36 -21.10
C HIS A 226 10.33 20.20 -21.32
N THR A 227 10.80 18.99 -21.60
CA THR A 227 11.73 18.84 -22.72
C THR A 227 11.07 19.66 -23.80
N THR A 228 11.58 20.87 -24.00
CA THR A 228 11.13 21.75 -25.07
C THR A 228 11.07 20.85 -26.28
N ASP A 229 9.89 20.67 -26.87
CA ASP A 229 9.76 20.15 -28.21
C ASP A 229 10.71 21.01 -29.03
N HIS A 230 11.91 20.49 -29.30
CA HIS A 230 12.92 21.20 -30.03
C HIS A 230 12.38 21.28 -31.43
N LEU A 231 11.75 22.41 -31.77
CA LEU A 231 11.36 22.73 -33.13
C LEU A 231 12.61 22.53 -33.99
N PRO A 232 12.54 21.74 -35.06
CA PRO A 232 13.70 21.49 -35.91
C PRO A 232 14.18 22.81 -36.50
N GLY A 233 15.37 23.28 -36.09
CA GLY A 233 16.03 24.43 -36.71
C GLY A 233 16.74 25.44 -35.79
N GLU A 234 16.58 25.40 -34.46
CA GLU A 234 17.32 26.32 -33.58
C GLU A 234 18.55 25.66 -32.94
N SER A 235 19.72 26.26 -33.18
CA SER A 235 21.00 25.85 -32.60
C SER A 235 21.27 26.66 -31.33
N TYR A 236 21.50 25.97 -30.20
CA TYR A 236 21.88 26.62 -28.96
C TYR A 236 23.27 26.17 -28.50
N LYS A 237 24.04 27.12 -27.96
CA LYS A 237 25.39 26.89 -27.42
C LYS A 237 25.30 26.25 -26.03
N VAL A 238 25.65 24.98 -25.94
CA VAL A 238 25.95 24.33 -24.66
C VAL A 238 27.38 24.72 -24.27
N THR A 239 27.54 25.43 -23.15
CA THR A 239 28.86 25.81 -22.63
C THR A 239 29.28 24.76 -21.61
N VAL A 240 30.22 23.88 -21.99
CA VAL A 240 30.82 22.92 -21.06
C VAL A 240 32.09 23.54 -20.50
N THR A 241 32.04 24.01 -19.25
CA THR A 241 33.25 24.40 -18.50
C THR A 241 33.97 23.15 -18.01
N VAL A 242 35.07 22.78 -18.66
CA VAL A 242 35.99 21.77 -18.14
C VAL A 242 36.93 22.47 -17.16
N ALA A 243 36.84 22.14 -15.88
CA ALA A 243 37.84 22.56 -14.90
C ALA A 243 39.08 21.68 -15.07
N ASP A 244 40.17 22.28 -15.56
CA ASP A 244 41.47 21.63 -15.69
C ASP A 244 42.06 21.38 -14.29
N MET A 245 42.08 20.13 -13.84
CA MET A 245 42.73 19.72 -12.58
C MET A 245 44.16 19.20 -12.85
N SER A 246 44.98 20.00 -13.52
CA SER A 246 46.40 19.65 -13.77
C SER A 246 47.42 20.45 -12.96
N ASN A 247 47.03 21.34 -12.05
CA ASN A 247 47.99 21.97 -11.14
C ASN A 247 47.53 21.88 -9.68
N GLY A 248 48.25 21.07 -8.90
CA GLY A 248 48.25 21.19 -7.46
C GLY A 248 48.85 22.54 -7.09
N ASP A 249 48.01 23.50 -6.71
CA ASP A 249 48.35 24.56 -5.76
C ASP A 249 47.09 25.28 -5.28
N ASN A 250 46.94 25.32 -3.95
CA ASN A 250 45.94 26.11 -3.24
C ASN A 250 46.13 27.61 -3.54
N LYS A 251 45.15 28.28 -4.17
CA LYS A 251 44.82 29.71 -3.92
C LYS A 251 43.59 30.22 -4.70
N ILE A 252 42.62 30.70 -3.90
CA ILE A 252 41.81 31.93 -4.01
C ILE A 252 41.26 32.35 -5.39
N TRP A 253 39.93 32.43 -5.45
CA TRP A 253 39.10 32.97 -6.52
C TRP A 253 39.43 34.43 -6.88
N THR A 254 39.90 34.65 -8.11
CA THR A 254 39.74 35.91 -8.84
C THR A 254 39.34 35.60 -10.27
N THR A 255 38.20 36.12 -10.70
CA THR A 255 37.71 36.08 -12.09
C THR A 255 38.64 36.89 -13.00
N PRO A 256 38.98 36.38 -14.20
CA PRO A 256 39.29 37.26 -15.31
C PRO A 256 38.45 36.97 -16.56
N GLU A 257 38.04 38.08 -17.15
CA GLU A 257 37.42 38.26 -18.46
C GLU A 257 38.31 37.70 -19.58
N SER A 258 37.81 36.73 -20.34
CA SER A 258 37.97 36.65 -21.80
C SER A 258 37.34 35.36 -22.30
N THR A 259 36.23 35.50 -23.02
CA THR A 259 35.52 34.42 -23.71
C THR A 259 36.33 33.97 -24.91
N THR A 260 36.95 32.79 -24.84
CA THR A 260 37.42 32.06 -26.02
C THR A 260 36.59 30.79 -26.13
N VAL A 261 35.66 30.76 -27.11
CA VAL A 261 34.82 29.61 -27.41
C VAL A 261 35.66 28.62 -28.21
N SER A 262 36.07 27.52 -27.57
CA SER A 262 36.66 26.38 -28.25
C SER A 262 35.76 25.17 -28.02
N THR A 263 35.14 24.66 -29.09
CA THR A 263 34.42 23.39 -29.08
C THR A 263 35.46 22.28 -28.96
N ALA A 264 35.48 21.55 -27.84
CA ALA A 264 36.36 20.40 -27.65
C ALA A 264 35.56 19.23 -27.07
N THR A 265 35.47 18.15 -27.84
CA THR A 265 34.97 16.84 -27.42
C THR A 265 36.11 16.12 -26.68
N LEU A 266 35.90 15.70 -25.43
CA LEU A 266 36.87 14.90 -24.68
C LEU A 266 36.20 13.63 -24.16
N THR A 267 36.69 12.48 -24.63
CA THR A 267 36.41 11.14 -24.08
C THR A 267 37.62 10.69 -23.27
N THR A 268 37.41 10.27 -22.02
CA THR A 268 38.44 9.56 -21.24
C THR A 268 38.32 8.06 -21.47
N LYS A 269 39.39 7.42 -21.94
CA LYS A 269 39.66 5.99 -21.69
C LYS A 269 41.02 5.84 -21.02
N GLU A 270 41.09 4.92 -20.07
CA GLU A 270 42.24 4.66 -19.21
C GLU A 270 43.49 4.28 -20.01
N ASN A 271 44.59 4.90 -19.57
CA ASN A 271 46.00 4.65 -19.88
C ASN A 271 46.56 5.26 -21.16
N GLY A 272 46.97 6.52 -21.04
CA GLY A 272 48.07 7.11 -21.82
C GLY A 272 47.62 7.87 -23.07
N LEU A 273 47.89 9.17 -23.05
CA LEU A 273 47.55 10.16 -24.06
C LEU A 273 47.84 9.72 -25.52
N THR A 274 46.79 9.63 -26.34
CA THR A 274 46.83 9.92 -27.79
C THR A 274 45.46 10.46 -28.24
N ALA A 275 45.48 11.57 -28.98
CA ALA A 275 44.28 12.27 -29.44
C ALA A 275 43.54 11.49 -30.56
N PRO A 276 42.20 11.51 -30.62
CA PRO A 276 41.46 10.89 -31.72
C PRO A 276 41.69 11.68 -33.02
N GLN A 277 41.93 10.96 -34.13
CA GLN A 277 41.96 11.55 -35.47
C GLN A 277 40.54 11.94 -35.92
N GLU A 278 40.46 13.18 -36.40
CA GLU A 278 39.58 13.81 -37.40
C GLU A 278 38.29 13.08 -37.86
N ASN A 279 37.16 13.76 -37.62
CA ASN A 279 35.87 13.75 -38.34
C ASN A 279 35.04 12.45 -38.39
N GLN A 280 34.29 12.19 -37.32
CA GLN A 280 32.92 11.67 -37.44
C GLN A 280 31.95 12.75 -36.95
N GLU A 281 31.19 13.35 -37.87
CA GLU A 281 30.03 14.17 -37.52
C GLU A 281 28.93 13.24 -37.01
N MET A 282 28.75 13.21 -35.68
CA MET A 282 27.63 12.54 -35.06
C MET A 282 26.42 13.48 -35.12
N SER A 283 25.31 13.01 -35.68
CA SER A 283 24.11 13.84 -35.84
C SER A 283 23.53 14.22 -34.48
N VAL A 284 22.84 15.38 -34.40
CA VAL A 284 22.13 15.80 -33.18
C VAL A 284 21.10 14.75 -32.74
N ASP A 285 20.58 13.96 -33.68
CA ASP A 285 19.65 12.88 -33.42
C ASP A 285 20.35 11.64 -32.80
N GLU A 286 21.57 11.31 -33.22
CA GLU A 286 22.38 10.24 -32.58
C GLU A 286 22.85 10.64 -31.16
N LEU A 287 23.18 11.93 -30.95
CA LEU A 287 23.47 12.47 -29.62
C LEU A 287 22.24 12.46 -28.71
N LYS A 288 21.04 12.68 -29.25
CA LYS A 288 19.76 12.54 -28.53
C LYS A 288 19.48 11.08 -28.18
N GLU A 289 19.71 10.15 -29.10
CA GLU A 289 19.55 8.71 -28.83
C GLU A 289 20.54 8.18 -27.77
N GLU A 290 21.75 8.75 -27.66
CA GLU A 290 22.71 8.39 -26.60
C GLU A 290 22.42 9.06 -25.24
N THR A 291 21.68 10.19 -25.21
CA THR A 291 21.36 10.92 -23.96
C THR A 291 19.94 10.66 -23.43
N GLU A 292 19.02 10.16 -24.25
CA GLU A 292 17.72 9.67 -23.78
C GLU A 292 17.89 8.24 -23.22
N GLU A 293 17.89 8.11 -21.88
CA GLU A 293 17.63 6.80 -21.26
C GLU A 293 16.32 6.24 -21.87
N PRO A 294 16.29 4.97 -22.32
CA PRO A 294 15.13 4.43 -23.01
C PRO A 294 13.88 4.63 -22.16
N GLU A 295 12.85 5.26 -22.74
CA GLU A 295 11.58 5.60 -22.06
C GLU A 295 10.95 4.30 -21.52
N MET A 296 11.25 3.98 -20.27
CA MET A 296 10.93 2.70 -19.59
C MET A 296 9.45 2.57 -19.21
N ASP A 297 8.57 3.40 -19.79
CA ASP A 297 7.17 3.49 -19.40
C ASP A 297 6.31 2.49 -20.17
N VAL A 298 6.30 1.25 -19.66
CA VAL A 298 5.54 0.13 -20.24
C VAL A 298 4.04 0.35 -20.06
N LYS A 299 3.29 0.24 -21.16
CA LYS A 299 1.82 0.37 -21.14
C LYS A 299 1.17 -0.79 -20.37
N PRO A 300 0.04 -0.58 -19.67
CA PRO A 300 -0.62 -1.63 -18.88
C PRO A 300 -0.96 -2.91 -19.66
N LEU A 301 -1.41 -2.79 -20.91
CA LEU A 301 -1.70 -3.96 -21.76
C LEU A 301 -0.44 -4.72 -22.18
N GLN A 302 0.71 -4.05 -22.28
CA GLN A 302 1.98 -4.70 -22.56
C GLN A 302 2.51 -5.44 -21.34
N MET A 303 2.31 -4.87 -20.13
CA MET A 303 2.65 -5.51 -18.86
C MET A 303 2.02 -6.91 -18.73
N LEU A 304 0.74 -7.06 -19.10
CA LEU A 304 0.02 -8.35 -19.06
C LEU A 304 0.61 -9.44 -19.97
N ARG A 305 1.46 -9.08 -20.93
CA ARG A 305 2.15 -10.05 -21.80
C ARG A 305 3.48 -10.53 -21.22
N THR A 306 3.95 -9.90 -20.13
CA THR A 306 5.24 -10.23 -19.51
C THR A 306 5.10 -11.37 -18.52
N ARG A 307 6.08 -12.29 -18.49
CA ARG A 307 6.13 -13.37 -17.47
C ARG A 307 6.29 -12.82 -16.06
N MET A 308 6.99 -11.70 -15.91
CA MET A 308 7.21 -11.02 -14.63
C MET A 308 5.90 -10.54 -13.99
N PHE A 309 4.93 -10.10 -14.80
CA PHE A 309 3.62 -9.70 -14.29
C PHE A 309 2.94 -10.87 -13.56
N TYR A 310 2.83 -12.04 -14.19
CA TYR A 310 2.19 -13.20 -13.58
C TYR A 310 2.95 -13.70 -12.36
N LEU A 311 4.28 -13.64 -12.37
CA LEU A 311 5.09 -14.01 -11.21
C LEU A 311 4.80 -13.08 -10.02
N ILE A 312 4.82 -11.77 -10.22
CA ILE A 312 4.51 -10.78 -9.16
C ILE A 312 3.05 -10.89 -8.71
N TRP A 313 2.13 -11.12 -9.64
CA TRP A 313 0.71 -11.29 -9.36
C TRP A 313 0.44 -12.51 -8.47
N VAL A 314 1.04 -13.65 -8.78
CA VAL A 314 0.91 -14.89 -7.96
C VAL A 314 1.62 -14.73 -6.61
N LEU A 315 2.77 -14.06 -6.56
CA LEU A 315 3.41 -13.71 -5.28
C LEU A 315 2.45 -12.90 -4.41
N PHE A 316 1.92 -11.81 -4.94
CA PHE A 316 0.99 -10.94 -4.22
C PHE A 316 -0.26 -11.71 -3.74
N LEU A 317 -0.77 -12.66 -4.55
CA LEU A 317 -1.86 -13.55 -4.17
C LEU A 317 -1.50 -14.45 -2.98
N LEU A 318 -0.37 -15.16 -3.05
CA LEU A 318 0.06 -16.12 -2.02
C LEU A 318 0.39 -15.44 -0.70
N GLY A 319 1.11 -14.32 -0.74
CA GLY A 319 1.36 -13.50 0.44
C GLY A 319 0.08 -12.89 1.00
N GLY A 320 -0.82 -12.42 0.13
CA GLY A 320 -2.13 -11.88 0.51
C GLY A 320 -3.00 -12.91 1.23
N LEU A 321 -3.05 -14.15 0.73
CA LEU A 321 -3.83 -15.25 1.34
C LEU A 321 -3.45 -15.46 2.80
N GLY A 322 -2.15 -15.53 3.10
CA GLY A 322 -1.70 -15.67 4.48
C GLY A 322 -1.96 -14.42 5.31
N GLY A 323 -1.73 -13.24 4.74
CA GLY A 323 -1.92 -11.95 5.40
C GLY A 323 -3.35 -11.72 5.85
N VAL A 324 -4.29 -11.77 4.91
CA VAL A 324 -5.71 -11.46 5.14
C VAL A 324 -6.35 -12.51 6.05
N PHE A 325 -6.00 -13.79 5.89
CA PHE A 325 -6.55 -14.84 6.75
C PHE A 325 -6.08 -14.69 8.20
N LEU A 326 -4.75 -14.58 8.43
CA LEU A 326 -4.20 -14.48 9.78
C LEU A 326 -4.68 -13.21 10.49
N ALA A 327 -4.77 -12.09 9.77
CA ALA A 327 -5.30 -10.84 10.31
C ALA A 327 -6.81 -10.90 10.65
N SER A 328 -7.58 -11.69 9.91
CA SER A 328 -9.03 -11.83 10.16
C SER A 328 -9.35 -12.83 11.27
N GLN A 329 -8.54 -13.89 11.44
CA GLN A 329 -8.87 -15.03 12.30
C GLN A 329 -8.09 -15.08 13.63
N TYR A 330 -7.12 -14.18 13.87
CA TYR A 330 -6.30 -14.27 15.08
C TYR A 330 -7.11 -14.20 16.37
N LYS A 331 -8.18 -13.39 16.43
CA LYS A 331 -9.01 -13.24 17.64
C LYS A 331 -9.76 -14.55 17.92
N SER A 332 -10.43 -15.10 16.92
CA SER A 332 -11.15 -16.38 17.01
C SER A 332 -10.23 -17.52 17.43
N TYR A 333 -9.02 -17.57 16.86
CA TYR A 333 -7.99 -18.53 17.26
C TYR A 333 -7.56 -18.34 18.72
N GLY A 334 -7.21 -17.11 19.10
CA GLY A 334 -6.76 -16.81 20.45
C GLY A 334 -7.80 -17.12 21.54
N GLN A 335 -9.09 -16.89 21.25
CA GLN A 335 -10.18 -17.13 22.20
C GLN A 335 -10.32 -18.61 22.59
N THR A 336 -9.78 -19.53 21.78
CA THR A 336 -9.77 -20.97 22.12
C THR A 336 -8.92 -21.28 23.36
N PHE A 337 -7.89 -20.47 23.67
CA PHE A 337 -7.01 -20.69 24.82
C PHE A 337 -6.85 -19.47 25.76
N ILE A 338 -7.24 -18.25 25.33
CA ILE A 338 -7.18 -17.03 26.14
C ILE A 338 -8.59 -16.45 26.33
N LYS A 339 -9.12 -16.55 27.56
CA LYS A 339 -10.41 -15.96 27.95
C LYS A 339 -10.23 -14.54 28.50
N ASP A 340 -9.70 -13.63 27.68
CA ASP A 340 -9.46 -12.23 28.05
C ASP A 340 -9.65 -11.30 26.84
N ASP A 341 -10.85 -10.75 26.72
CA ASP A 341 -11.21 -9.88 25.59
C ASP A 341 -10.45 -8.55 25.58
N ARG A 342 -10.07 -8.03 26.76
CA ARG A 342 -9.25 -6.81 26.86
C ARG A 342 -7.87 -7.04 26.28
N PHE A 343 -7.30 -8.22 26.53
CA PHE A 343 -6.03 -8.60 25.95
C PHE A 343 -6.07 -8.61 24.42
N PHE A 344 -7.12 -9.14 23.79
CA PHE A 344 -7.24 -9.12 22.31
C PHE A 344 -7.32 -7.71 21.73
N SER A 345 -7.98 -6.79 22.42
CA SER A 345 -8.01 -5.37 22.02
C SER A 345 -6.62 -4.72 22.05
N ILE A 346 -5.82 -5.03 23.08
CA ILE A 346 -4.42 -4.57 23.19
C ILE A 346 -3.58 -5.19 22.05
N VAL A 347 -3.70 -6.49 21.81
CA VAL A 347 -2.99 -7.19 20.72
C VAL A 347 -3.30 -6.54 19.37
N GLY A 348 -4.59 -6.31 19.07
CA GLY A 348 -4.99 -5.66 17.83
C GLY A 348 -4.43 -4.23 17.70
N SER A 349 -4.45 -3.46 18.79
CA SER A 349 -3.90 -2.09 18.82
C SER A 349 -2.39 -2.06 18.58
N CYS A 350 -1.64 -2.94 19.25
CA CYS A 350 -0.19 -3.08 19.06
C CYS A 350 0.15 -3.54 17.63
N ALA A 351 -0.60 -4.52 17.10
CA ALA A 351 -0.39 -5.03 15.75
C ALA A 351 -0.65 -3.95 14.69
N SER A 352 -1.72 -3.17 14.85
CA SER A 352 -2.03 -1.99 14.02
C SER A 352 -0.95 -0.90 14.10
N ALA A 353 -0.44 -0.61 15.30
CA ALA A 353 0.65 0.37 15.47
C ALA A 353 1.93 -0.10 14.78
N LEU A 354 2.27 -1.37 14.90
CA LEU A 354 3.43 -1.94 14.22
C LEU A 354 3.25 -1.99 12.70
N ASN A 355 2.03 -2.27 12.23
CA ASN A 355 1.69 -2.23 10.80
C ASN A 355 1.99 -0.87 10.15
N ALA A 356 1.76 0.22 10.90
CA ALA A 356 2.06 1.56 10.43
C ALA A 356 3.57 1.78 10.23
N VAL A 357 4.38 1.38 11.22
CA VAL A 357 5.83 1.57 11.19
C VAL A 357 6.51 0.61 10.20
N SER A 358 5.97 -0.60 10.04
CA SER A 358 6.55 -1.61 9.17
C SER A 358 6.50 -1.24 7.69
N GLY A 359 5.51 -0.47 7.25
CA GLY A 359 5.44 0.03 5.88
C GLY A 359 6.67 0.90 5.52
N MET A 360 7.09 1.78 6.43
CA MET A 360 8.31 2.57 6.27
C MET A 360 9.57 1.71 6.30
N PHE A 361 9.64 0.73 7.22
CA PHE A 361 10.77 -0.19 7.31
C PHE A 361 10.96 -0.97 6.01
N TRP A 362 9.90 -1.60 5.49
CA TRP A 362 9.98 -2.38 4.26
C TRP A 362 10.22 -1.51 3.02
N GLY A 363 9.70 -0.28 3.00
CA GLY A 363 10.04 0.71 1.98
C GLY A 363 11.52 1.07 1.99
N TRP A 364 12.11 1.29 3.17
CA TRP A 364 13.54 1.53 3.33
C TRP A 364 14.39 0.33 2.89
N VAL A 365 13.99 -0.90 3.27
CA VAL A 365 14.65 -2.14 2.84
C VAL A 365 14.61 -2.26 1.31
N ALA A 366 13.48 -1.94 0.68
CA ALA A 366 13.34 -1.97 -0.78
C ALA A 366 14.17 -0.89 -1.50
N ASP A 367 14.45 0.23 -0.84
CA ASP A 367 15.32 1.28 -1.37
C ASP A 367 16.81 0.92 -1.26
N ARG A 368 17.21 0.21 -0.20
CA ARG A 368 18.63 -0.13 0.05
C ARG A 368 19.09 -1.44 -0.58
N TYR A 369 18.19 -2.41 -0.68
CA TYR A 369 18.48 -3.75 -1.21
C TYR A 369 17.78 -3.97 -2.54
N THR A 370 18.20 -5.01 -3.26
CA THR A 370 17.49 -5.42 -4.49
C THR A 370 16.07 -5.85 -4.14
N PHE A 371 15.13 -5.59 -5.06
CA PHE A 371 13.71 -5.97 -4.89
C PHE A 371 13.54 -7.45 -4.52
N LYS A 372 14.33 -8.31 -5.18
CA LYS A 372 14.36 -9.75 -4.91
C LYS A 372 14.70 -10.06 -3.45
N MET A 373 15.76 -9.45 -2.92
CA MET A 373 16.19 -9.68 -1.54
C MET A 373 15.12 -9.20 -0.55
N ALA A 374 14.51 -8.04 -0.78
CA ALA A 374 13.48 -7.49 0.09
C ALA A 374 12.25 -8.42 0.18
N VAL A 375 11.76 -8.91 -0.96
CA VAL A 375 10.64 -9.86 -1.00
C VAL A 375 11.01 -11.20 -0.36
N GLN A 376 12.22 -11.73 -0.62
CA GLN A 376 12.65 -13.00 -0.01
C GLN A 376 12.76 -12.89 1.52
N MET A 377 13.36 -11.83 2.04
CA MET A 377 13.44 -11.58 3.49
C MET A 377 12.05 -11.54 4.11
N LEU A 378 11.13 -10.81 3.48
CA LEU A 378 9.74 -10.71 3.92
C LEU A 378 9.06 -12.08 3.98
N TYR A 379 9.13 -12.87 2.91
CA TYR A 379 8.44 -14.16 2.83
C TYR A 379 9.06 -15.22 3.76
N VAL A 380 10.37 -15.18 4.00
CA VAL A 380 11.03 -16.05 5.00
C VAL A 380 10.48 -15.76 6.40
N ILE A 381 10.48 -14.49 6.81
CA ILE A 381 9.95 -14.10 8.12
C ILE A 381 8.47 -14.49 8.21
N PHE A 382 7.71 -14.23 7.15
CA PHE A 382 6.28 -14.46 7.18
C PHE A 382 5.90 -15.96 7.23
N ALA A 383 6.57 -16.81 6.45
CA ALA A 383 6.37 -18.26 6.52
C ALA A 383 6.76 -18.82 7.90
N SER A 384 7.88 -18.34 8.45
CA SER A 384 8.34 -18.75 9.79
C SER A 384 7.31 -18.45 10.86
N VAL A 385 6.73 -17.25 10.83
CA VAL A 385 5.69 -16.82 11.78
C VAL A 385 4.42 -17.66 11.59
N ALA A 386 4.00 -17.91 10.34
CA ALA A 386 2.80 -18.70 10.05
C ALA A 386 2.92 -20.13 10.60
N TYR A 387 4.05 -20.81 10.40
CA TYR A 387 4.26 -22.17 10.90
C TYR A 387 4.40 -22.28 12.41
N THR A 388 4.90 -21.23 13.06
CA THR A 388 5.14 -21.23 14.50
C THR A 388 3.95 -20.70 15.30
N LEU A 389 2.96 -20.08 14.65
CA LEU A 389 1.81 -19.46 15.33
C LEU A 389 1.01 -20.45 16.18
N SER A 390 0.90 -21.70 15.74
CA SER A 390 0.26 -22.79 16.49
C SER A 390 0.88 -23.02 17.87
N SER A 391 2.17 -22.74 18.04
CA SER A 391 2.86 -22.89 19.34
C SER A 391 2.48 -21.83 20.37
N ALA A 392 1.72 -20.80 19.98
CA ALA A 392 1.26 -19.75 20.89
C ALA A 392 0.33 -20.28 21.99
N GLU A 393 -0.38 -21.39 21.74
CA GLU A 393 -1.20 -22.10 22.74
C GLU A 393 -0.39 -22.55 23.96
N GLU A 394 0.83 -23.04 23.74
CA GLU A 394 1.69 -23.62 24.77
C GLU A 394 2.57 -22.58 25.47
N THR A 395 2.96 -21.53 24.75
CA THR A 395 3.99 -20.57 25.19
C THR A 395 3.41 -19.41 26.00
N GLY A 396 2.09 -19.19 25.92
CA GLY A 396 1.36 -18.22 26.73
C GLY A 396 1.07 -16.86 26.05
N ARG A 397 0.30 -16.02 26.75
CA ARG A 397 -0.34 -14.81 26.20
C ARG A 397 0.66 -13.81 25.59
N ALA A 398 1.81 -13.58 26.21
CA ALA A 398 2.80 -12.62 25.72
C ALA A 398 3.38 -13.01 24.34
N PHE A 399 3.61 -14.31 24.12
CA PHE A 399 4.11 -14.82 22.85
C PHE A 399 3.05 -14.66 21.75
N PHE A 400 1.78 -14.93 22.06
CA PHE A 400 0.70 -14.67 21.11
C PHE A 400 0.71 -13.21 20.59
N LEU A 401 0.87 -12.22 21.48
CA LEU A 401 0.97 -10.81 21.08
C LEU A 401 2.12 -10.57 20.08
N ILE A 402 3.29 -11.14 20.36
CA ILE A 402 4.48 -10.99 19.51
C ILE A 402 4.22 -11.57 18.11
N TRP A 403 3.60 -12.76 18.04
CA TRP A 403 3.29 -13.39 16.76
C TRP A 403 2.32 -12.55 15.93
N ILE A 404 1.23 -12.05 16.54
CA ILE A 404 0.27 -11.22 15.80
C ILE A 404 0.92 -9.91 15.35
N CYS A 405 1.77 -9.30 16.17
CA CYS A 405 2.57 -8.16 15.76
C CYS A 405 3.45 -8.48 14.54
N LEU A 406 4.15 -9.63 14.53
CA LEU A 406 4.98 -10.05 13.41
C LEU A 406 4.17 -10.35 12.14
N VAL A 407 2.96 -10.91 12.27
CA VAL A 407 2.04 -11.08 11.12
C VAL A 407 1.73 -9.73 10.49
N TYR A 408 1.34 -8.73 11.29
CA TYR A 408 1.02 -7.38 10.78
C TYR A 408 2.24 -6.62 10.27
N PHE A 409 3.42 -6.89 10.84
CA PHE A 409 4.71 -6.40 10.33
C PHE A 409 4.97 -6.89 8.90
N CYS A 410 4.76 -8.18 8.64
CA CYS A 410 4.92 -8.77 7.31
C CYS A 410 3.80 -8.36 6.35
N LEU A 411 2.55 -8.30 6.82
CA LEU A 411 1.39 -7.90 6.01
C LEU A 411 1.64 -6.55 5.32
N SER A 412 2.10 -5.55 6.06
CA SER A 412 2.41 -4.21 5.52
C SER A 412 3.53 -4.26 4.47
N GLY A 413 4.53 -5.12 4.67
CA GLY A 413 5.67 -5.26 3.76
C GLY A 413 5.26 -5.68 2.35
N ILE A 414 4.24 -6.54 2.23
CA ILE A 414 3.73 -6.97 0.93
C ILE A 414 3.21 -5.77 0.13
N TYR A 415 2.51 -4.83 0.78
CA TYR A 415 1.95 -3.64 0.13
C TYR A 415 3.00 -2.54 -0.08
N ALA A 416 3.94 -2.38 0.83
CA ALA A 416 4.94 -1.32 0.77
C ALA A 416 6.00 -1.54 -0.33
N ILE A 417 6.41 -2.80 -0.56
CA ILE A 417 7.50 -3.12 -1.52
C ILE A 417 6.99 -3.10 -2.97
N MET A 418 5.70 -3.40 -3.21
CA MET A 418 5.18 -3.65 -4.55
C MET A 418 5.11 -2.42 -5.47
N PRO A 419 4.55 -1.26 -5.08
CA PRO A 419 4.52 -0.11 -5.97
C PRO A 419 5.94 0.36 -6.39
N PRO A 420 6.93 0.50 -5.48
CA PRO A 420 8.31 0.79 -5.87
C PRO A 420 8.89 -0.24 -6.86
N ALA A 421 8.59 -1.52 -6.69
CA ALA A 421 9.04 -2.57 -7.59
C ALA A 421 8.46 -2.41 -9.00
N ILE A 422 7.16 -2.13 -9.09
CA ILE A 422 6.47 -1.90 -10.37
C ILE A 422 7.05 -0.67 -11.06
N GLY A 423 7.28 0.42 -10.31
CA GLY A 423 7.90 1.63 -10.84
C GLY A 423 9.33 1.43 -11.36
N ARG A 424 10.07 0.46 -10.81
CA ARG A 424 11.42 0.10 -11.28
C ARG A 424 11.41 -0.83 -12.50
N ILE A 425 10.40 -1.69 -12.64
CA ILE A 425 10.32 -2.69 -13.72
C ILE A 425 9.61 -2.14 -14.97
N TYR A 426 8.56 -1.31 -14.77
CA TYR A 426 7.62 -0.90 -15.82
C TYR A 426 7.49 0.62 -15.99
N GLY A 427 8.32 1.41 -15.28
CA GLY A 427 8.30 2.87 -15.35
C GLY A 427 7.27 3.54 -14.43
N ASN A 428 7.29 4.87 -14.42
CA ASN A 428 6.57 5.71 -13.45
C ASN A 428 5.28 6.32 -14.01
N LYS A 429 5.13 6.40 -15.33
CA LYS A 429 3.97 7.04 -15.98
C LYS A 429 2.67 6.32 -15.66
N TYR A 430 2.68 4.99 -15.74
CA TYR A 430 1.50 4.14 -15.52
C TYR A 430 1.53 3.35 -14.20
N ILE A 431 2.33 3.77 -13.22
CA ILE A 431 2.53 3.04 -11.95
C ILE A 431 1.20 2.74 -11.25
N GLY A 432 0.25 3.68 -11.21
CA GLY A 432 -1.06 3.50 -10.58
C GLY A 432 -1.91 2.42 -11.26
N ILE A 433 -1.93 2.40 -12.60
CA ILE A 433 -2.67 1.39 -13.38
C ILE A 433 -2.00 0.01 -13.25
N ASN A 434 -0.69 -0.04 -13.40
CA ASN A 434 0.10 -1.27 -13.32
C ASN A 434 0.01 -1.91 -11.93
N TYR A 435 0.03 -1.08 -10.87
CA TYR A 435 -0.19 -1.53 -9.50
C TYR A 435 -1.62 -2.00 -9.27
N GLY A 436 -2.61 -1.29 -9.80
CA GLY A 436 -4.01 -1.75 -9.79
C GLY A 436 -4.20 -3.12 -10.43
N LEU A 437 -3.53 -3.40 -11.55
CA LEU A 437 -3.56 -4.72 -12.20
C LEU A 437 -2.98 -5.83 -11.32
N ILE A 438 -1.85 -5.59 -10.64
CA ILE A 438 -1.29 -6.57 -9.70
C ILE A 438 -2.22 -6.75 -8.48
N TYR A 439 -2.81 -5.66 -8.00
CA TYR A 439 -3.69 -5.67 -6.84
C TYR A 439 -5.01 -6.43 -7.09
N THR A 440 -5.40 -6.66 -8.34
CA THR A 440 -6.56 -7.53 -8.66
C THR A 440 -6.46 -8.93 -8.08
N SER A 441 -5.26 -9.43 -7.77
CA SER A 441 -5.10 -10.72 -7.10
C SER A 441 -5.73 -10.77 -5.70
N GLN A 442 -5.92 -9.61 -5.07
CA GLN A 442 -6.60 -9.49 -3.77
C GLN A 442 -8.08 -9.89 -3.83
N ILE A 443 -8.69 -9.85 -5.01
CA ILE A 443 -10.07 -10.33 -5.21
C ILE A 443 -10.13 -11.83 -4.91
N LEU A 444 -9.17 -12.61 -5.45
CA LEU A 444 -9.08 -14.04 -5.20
C LEU A 444 -8.65 -14.33 -3.77
N THR A 445 -7.68 -13.59 -3.26
CA THR A 445 -7.22 -13.70 -1.87
C THR A 445 -8.37 -13.57 -0.88
N SER A 446 -9.19 -12.53 -1.04
CA SER A 446 -10.26 -12.21 -0.10
C SER A 446 -11.39 -13.23 -0.18
N ALA A 447 -11.80 -13.60 -1.40
CA ALA A 447 -12.77 -14.65 -1.61
C ALA A 447 -12.30 -15.98 -1.01
N ALA A 448 -11.07 -16.41 -1.32
CA ALA A 448 -10.49 -17.63 -0.78
C ALA A 448 -10.37 -17.58 0.75
N SER A 449 -9.99 -16.45 1.35
CA SER A 449 -9.90 -16.32 2.81
C SER A 449 -11.26 -16.51 3.51
N ALA A 450 -12.34 -15.98 2.92
CA ALA A 450 -13.69 -16.14 3.45
C ALA A 450 -14.16 -17.60 3.34
N PHE A 451 -13.96 -18.24 2.19
CA PHE A 451 -14.30 -19.66 2.00
C PHE A 451 -13.49 -20.59 2.89
N VAL A 452 -12.18 -20.34 3.02
CA VAL A 452 -11.28 -21.13 3.87
C VAL A 452 -11.67 -20.99 5.34
N GLY A 453 -12.01 -19.78 5.80
CA GLY A 453 -12.51 -19.58 7.16
C GLY A 453 -13.80 -20.35 7.42
N GLN A 454 -14.80 -20.28 6.52
CA GLN A 454 -16.11 -20.87 6.76
C GLN A 454 -16.15 -22.40 6.58
N LEU A 455 -15.41 -22.96 5.62
CA LEU A 455 -15.54 -24.39 5.26
C LEU A 455 -14.49 -25.29 5.90
N LEU A 456 -13.27 -24.77 6.10
CA LEU A 456 -12.12 -25.60 6.47
C LEU A 456 -11.82 -25.58 7.97
N ILE A 457 -12.25 -24.56 8.73
CA ILE A 457 -12.04 -24.51 10.19
C ILE A 457 -12.64 -25.77 10.87
N ASP A 458 -13.86 -26.15 10.49
CA ASP A 458 -14.56 -27.30 11.10
C ASP A 458 -13.93 -28.66 10.72
N GLN A 459 -13.21 -28.74 9.60
CA GLN A 459 -12.65 -30.01 9.11
C GLN A 459 -11.21 -30.25 9.56
N ILE A 460 -10.36 -29.23 9.50
CA ILE A 460 -8.89 -29.37 9.73
C ILE A 460 -8.39 -28.59 10.95
N GLY A 461 -9.24 -27.79 11.58
CA GLY A 461 -8.89 -26.94 12.74
C GLY A 461 -7.90 -25.83 12.41
N TYR A 462 -7.65 -24.95 13.39
CA TYR A 462 -6.73 -23.81 13.25
C TYR A 462 -5.29 -24.23 12.96
N HIS A 463 -4.81 -25.30 13.60
CA HIS A 463 -3.47 -25.84 13.37
C HIS A 463 -3.23 -26.20 11.90
N GLY A 464 -4.13 -26.99 11.31
CA GLY A 464 -4.04 -27.38 9.89
C GLY A 464 -4.09 -26.18 8.95
N LEU A 465 -4.90 -25.18 9.28
CA LEU A 465 -5.00 -23.93 8.50
C LEU A 465 -3.72 -23.11 8.51
N PHE A 466 -3.05 -23.00 9.66
CA PHE A 466 -1.77 -22.29 9.72
C PHE A 466 -0.66 -22.99 8.93
N TYR A 467 -0.62 -24.32 8.92
CA TYR A 467 0.31 -25.06 8.05
C TYR A 467 -0.02 -24.88 6.57
N LEU A 468 -1.31 -24.87 6.20
CA LEU A 468 -1.76 -24.64 4.82
C LEU A 468 -1.34 -23.23 4.34
N ILE A 469 -1.51 -22.23 5.20
CA ILE A 469 -1.10 -20.85 4.94
C ILE A 469 0.42 -20.69 4.91
N GLY A 470 1.14 -21.30 5.85
CA GLY A 470 2.59 -21.34 5.80
C GLY A 470 3.09 -21.98 4.50
N GLY A 471 2.39 -23.01 4.01
CA GLY A 471 2.64 -23.64 2.72
C GLY A 471 2.44 -22.71 1.52
N SER A 472 1.37 -21.92 1.51
CA SER A 472 1.12 -20.95 0.43
C SER A 472 2.18 -19.83 0.42
N ILE A 473 2.57 -19.31 1.59
CA ILE A 473 3.65 -18.31 1.72
C ILE A 473 4.99 -18.92 1.31
N THR A 474 5.29 -20.16 1.69
CA THR A 474 6.53 -20.86 1.30
C THR A 474 6.60 -21.08 -0.21
N LEU A 475 5.47 -21.44 -0.85
CA LEU A 475 5.39 -21.50 -2.31
C LEU A 475 5.69 -20.12 -2.93
N GLY A 476 5.18 -19.05 -2.32
CA GLY A 476 5.54 -17.67 -2.68
C GLY A 476 7.04 -17.41 -2.56
N LEU A 477 7.68 -17.83 -1.48
CA LEU A 477 9.14 -17.71 -1.31
C LEU A 477 9.91 -18.43 -2.44
N LEU A 478 9.49 -19.64 -2.81
CA LEU A 478 10.12 -20.39 -3.90
C LEU A 478 9.97 -19.67 -5.25
N LEU A 479 8.80 -19.09 -5.51
CA LEU A 479 8.55 -18.27 -6.69
C LEU A 479 9.38 -16.96 -6.66
N ALA A 480 9.60 -16.38 -5.48
CA ALA A 480 10.43 -15.18 -5.35
C ALA A 480 11.90 -15.42 -5.75
N ILE A 481 12.39 -16.66 -5.63
CA ILE A 481 13.72 -17.05 -6.13
C ILE A 481 13.79 -16.95 -7.66
N MET A 482 12.67 -17.20 -8.36
CA MET A 482 12.58 -17.10 -9.81
C MET A 482 12.49 -15.66 -10.31
N ILE A 483 12.35 -14.67 -9.41
CA ILE A 483 12.49 -13.27 -9.79
C ILE A 483 13.93 -13.05 -10.24
N TYR A 484 14.09 -12.85 -11.54
CA TYR A 484 15.29 -12.27 -12.12
C TYR A 484 14.85 -10.90 -12.62
N PRO A 485 15.22 -9.82 -11.91
CA PRO A 485 14.94 -8.49 -12.41
C PRO A 485 15.92 -8.23 -13.56
N LYS A 486 15.59 -8.75 -14.75
CA LYS A 486 16.07 -8.19 -15.99
C LYS A 486 15.07 -7.10 -16.35
N THR A 487 15.54 -5.87 -16.53
CA THR A 487 14.76 -4.90 -17.31
C THR A 487 14.37 -5.53 -18.65
N PRO A 488 13.32 -5.05 -19.33
CA PRO A 488 13.03 -5.46 -20.71
C PRO A 488 14.26 -5.41 -21.64
N ASP A 489 15.27 -4.60 -21.28
CA ASP A 489 16.56 -4.43 -21.99
C ASP A 489 17.70 -5.35 -21.47
N GLY A 490 17.43 -6.30 -20.58
CA GLY A 490 18.39 -7.32 -20.16
C GLY A 490 19.46 -6.88 -19.15
N LYS A 491 19.41 -5.64 -18.65
CA LYS A 491 20.29 -5.19 -17.56
C LYS A 491 19.73 -5.68 -16.21
N ALA A 492 20.62 -6.19 -15.36
CA ALA A 492 20.26 -6.65 -14.02
C ALA A 492 19.99 -5.45 -13.09
N VAL A 493 18.89 -5.48 -12.34
CA VAL A 493 18.54 -4.51 -11.29
C VAL A 493 18.84 -5.07 -9.90
#